data_AF-A0A4Q5RJB8-F1
#
_entry.id   AF-A0A4Q5RJB8-F1
#
_cell.length_a   1.000
_cell.length_b   1.000
_cell.length_c   1.000
_cell.angle_alpha   90.00
_cell.angle_beta   90.00
_cell.angle_gamma   90.00
#
_symmetry.space_group_name_H-M   'P 1'
#
loop_
_entity.id
_entity.type
_entity.pdbx_description
1 polymer ?
#
loop_
_entity_poly.entity_id
_entity_poly.type
_entity_poly.pdbx_seq_one_letter_code
_entity_poly.pdbx_strand_id
1 'polypeptide(L)'
;GYSLFTTGGTNASYYNYFIQDDLNSANNENILSRTYIRDLLMQNTSRAVGQSNNGFSKNFAQQYLCTDGRPISQSTLYQGDNTPDDEATNRDPRYRQTIATRGFVFLVNPNGTQDVITLPRIGSAVTSTGYQMAKYRSADNAQNQQAQSTIDIPVFRYAEVLLNYAEAKAELNEATQAVISASINLLRARVGMPNMVVGTLVKDANSDFPTIPVLIDEIRRERRIELVLEGFRFDDLLRWRAGTQFQKPETILGMKLTPALRAQYPANQVANVQVNGDNYIRLYPANRVWNDRQYYYPLPTQEILLNPRLTQNPGW
;
A
#
# COMPACT_ATOMS: atom_id res chain seq x y z
N GLY A 1 -10.27 0.25 -26.00
CA GLY A 1 -9.00 0.68 -25.39
C GLY A 1 -9.16 0.63 -23.88
N TYR A 2 -8.06 0.52 -23.13
CA TYR A 2 -8.10 0.45 -21.66
C TYR A 2 -8.42 1.82 -21.03
N SER A 3 -9.04 1.81 -19.86
CA SER A 3 -9.41 3.01 -19.08
C SER A 3 -9.47 2.68 -17.59
N LEU A 4 -9.13 3.63 -16.72
CA LEU A 4 -9.19 3.42 -15.27
C LEU A 4 -10.62 3.11 -14.79
N PHE A 5 -10.73 2.24 -13.78
CA PHE A 5 -11.98 1.87 -13.15
C PHE A 5 -12.45 3.00 -12.22
N THR A 6 -13.69 3.44 -12.38
CA THR A 6 -14.23 4.63 -11.68
C THR A 6 -15.51 4.38 -10.88
N THR A 7 -16.01 3.13 -10.84
CA THR A 7 -17.27 2.79 -10.16
C THR A 7 -17.19 3.04 -8.66
N GLY A 8 -18.11 3.85 -8.12
CA GLY A 8 -18.09 4.30 -6.73
C GLY A 8 -17.41 5.67 -6.54
N GLY A 9 -16.97 6.31 -7.62
CA GLY A 9 -16.43 7.66 -7.61
C GLY A 9 -15.08 7.76 -6.89
N THR A 10 -14.71 8.97 -6.47
CA THR A 10 -13.38 9.29 -5.93
C THR A 10 -13.07 8.58 -4.60
N ASN A 11 -14.11 8.27 -3.82
CA ASN A 11 -13.98 7.71 -2.48
C ASN A 11 -13.98 6.19 -2.41
N ALA A 12 -14.38 5.49 -3.49
CA ALA A 12 -14.51 4.03 -3.46
C ALA A 12 -13.99 3.31 -4.72
N SER A 13 -13.75 4.01 -5.85
CA SER A 13 -13.34 3.36 -7.10
C SER A 13 -12.06 2.53 -6.98
N TYR A 14 -11.05 3.04 -6.29
CA TYR A 14 -9.80 2.33 -6.10
C TYR A 14 -10.01 1.07 -5.27
N TYR A 15 -10.72 1.14 -4.13
CA TYR A 15 -11.03 -0.04 -3.31
C TYR A 15 -11.90 -1.06 -4.07
N ASN A 16 -12.96 -0.59 -4.72
CA ASN A 16 -13.94 -1.42 -5.42
C ASN A 16 -13.29 -2.26 -6.52
N TYR A 17 -12.27 -1.74 -7.22
CA TYR A 17 -11.53 -2.49 -8.22
C TYR A 17 -10.96 -3.81 -7.68
N PHE A 18 -10.49 -3.84 -6.42
CA PHE A 18 -9.82 -5.01 -5.84
C PHE A 18 -10.76 -6.03 -5.17
N ILE A 19 -12.08 -5.86 -5.33
CA ILE A 19 -13.10 -6.77 -4.79
C ILE A 19 -14.09 -7.25 -5.86
N GLN A 20 -13.70 -7.20 -7.15
CA GLN A 20 -14.52 -7.66 -8.26
C GLN A 20 -14.35 -9.17 -8.50
N ASP A 21 -15.47 -9.88 -8.72
CA ASP A 21 -15.48 -11.30 -9.12
C ASP A 21 -15.18 -11.49 -10.62
N ASP A 22 -15.32 -10.45 -11.44
CA ASP A 22 -14.97 -10.49 -12.86
C ASP A 22 -14.24 -9.22 -13.26
N LEU A 23 -12.91 -9.33 -13.33
CA LEU A 23 -12.05 -8.23 -13.77
C LEU A 23 -11.92 -8.15 -15.30
N ASN A 24 -12.36 -9.14 -16.07
CA ASN A 24 -12.05 -9.22 -17.51
C ASN A 24 -13.19 -8.76 -18.41
N SER A 25 -14.45 -9.02 -18.05
CA SER A 25 -15.60 -8.70 -18.92
C SER A 25 -16.20 -7.32 -18.66
N ALA A 26 -16.16 -6.85 -17.41
CA ALA A 26 -16.86 -5.65 -16.96
C ALA A 26 -15.94 -4.46 -16.63
N ASN A 27 -14.62 -4.63 -16.77
CA ASN A 27 -13.63 -3.68 -16.29
C ASN A 27 -12.54 -3.41 -17.33
N ASN A 28 -12.50 -2.18 -17.83
CA ASN A 28 -11.54 -1.73 -18.84
C ASN A 28 -10.17 -1.33 -18.27
N GLU A 29 -9.93 -1.42 -16.95
CA GLU A 29 -8.60 -1.17 -16.36
C GLU A 29 -7.75 -2.44 -16.34
N ASN A 30 -8.36 -3.62 -16.19
CA ASN A 30 -7.62 -4.87 -16.09
C ASN A 30 -7.09 -5.31 -17.46
N ILE A 31 -5.80 -5.66 -17.54
CA ILE A 31 -5.17 -6.18 -18.75
C ILE A 31 -5.06 -7.70 -18.66
N LEU A 32 -4.66 -8.20 -17.48
CA LEU A 32 -4.55 -9.62 -17.18
C LEU A 32 -4.89 -9.84 -15.70
N SER A 33 -5.81 -10.74 -15.40
CA SER A 33 -6.07 -11.23 -14.03
C SER A 33 -5.87 -12.74 -13.94
N ARG A 34 -5.68 -13.22 -12.71
CA ARG A 34 -5.93 -14.61 -12.35
C ARG A 34 -7.41 -14.72 -11.94
N THR A 35 -8.17 -15.49 -12.73
CA THR A 35 -9.60 -15.69 -12.49
C THR A 35 -9.87 -16.83 -11.52
N TYR A 36 -10.85 -16.63 -10.63
CA TYR A 36 -11.27 -17.62 -9.64
C TYR A 36 -12.74 -17.99 -9.87
N ILE A 37 -12.97 -19.28 -10.15
CA ILE A 37 -14.29 -19.81 -10.49
C ILE A 37 -14.74 -20.74 -9.36
N ARG A 38 -15.96 -20.52 -8.87
CA ARG A 38 -16.57 -21.35 -7.83
C ARG A 38 -16.49 -22.83 -8.18
N ASP A 39 -16.17 -23.65 -7.17
CA ASP A 39 -16.03 -25.10 -7.28
C ASP A 39 -14.92 -25.61 -8.22
N LEU A 40 -14.18 -24.72 -8.90
CA LEU A 40 -13.04 -25.08 -9.76
C LEU A 40 -11.72 -24.57 -9.18
N LEU A 41 -11.63 -23.27 -8.90
CA LEU A 41 -10.44 -22.64 -8.34
C LEU A 41 -10.87 -21.42 -7.51
N MET A 42 -10.72 -21.50 -6.19
CA MET A 42 -11.07 -20.44 -5.24
C MET A 42 -9.84 -20.03 -4.42
N GLN A 43 -9.92 -18.88 -3.75
CA GLN A 43 -8.83 -18.32 -2.95
C GLN A 43 -9.27 -17.88 -1.55
N ASN A 44 -8.29 -17.38 -0.78
CA ASN A 44 -8.47 -16.98 0.62
C ASN A 44 -8.01 -15.55 0.92
N THR A 45 -7.66 -14.74 -0.08
CA THR A 45 -7.08 -13.40 0.01
C THR A 45 -7.91 -12.48 0.89
N SER A 46 -9.23 -12.32 0.64
CA SER A 46 -10.08 -11.43 1.43
C SER A 46 -10.07 -11.78 2.92
N ARG A 47 -10.19 -13.08 3.23
CA ARG A 47 -10.09 -13.60 4.59
C ARG A 47 -8.70 -13.39 5.19
N ALA A 48 -7.64 -13.70 4.44
CA ALA A 48 -6.25 -13.66 4.89
C ALA A 48 -5.80 -12.24 5.25
N VAL A 49 -6.15 -11.26 4.42
CA VAL A 49 -5.89 -9.82 4.69
C VAL A 49 -6.45 -9.40 6.05
N GLY A 50 -7.50 -10.07 6.54
CA GLY A 50 -8.12 -9.80 7.82
C GLY A 50 -7.62 -10.54 9.05
N GLN A 51 -6.72 -11.51 8.90
CA GLN A 51 -6.39 -12.48 9.97
C GLN A 51 -4.89 -12.86 10.00
N SER A 52 -4.02 -11.99 9.49
CA SER A 52 -2.59 -12.31 9.31
C SER A 52 -1.65 -11.61 10.30
N ASN A 53 -2.19 -10.95 11.34
CA ASN A 53 -1.41 -10.16 12.32
C ASN A 53 -0.35 -9.26 11.66
N ASN A 54 -0.73 -8.62 10.56
CA ASN A 54 0.13 -7.78 9.75
C ASN A 54 -0.52 -6.41 9.54
N GLY A 55 0.16 -5.55 8.81
CA GLY A 55 -0.34 -4.21 8.51
C GLY A 55 0.73 -3.40 7.81
N PHE A 56 0.33 -2.21 7.36
CA PHE A 56 1.29 -1.30 6.77
C PHE A 56 2.22 -0.72 7.83
N SER A 57 3.42 -0.31 7.42
CA SER A 57 4.33 0.42 8.28
C SER A 57 3.98 1.91 8.32
N LYS A 58 4.42 2.60 9.38
CA LYS A 58 4.39 4.06 9.46
C LYS A 58 5.07 4.69 8.26
N ASN A 59 6.20 4.11 7.82
CA ASN A 59 6.93 4.55 6.63
C ASN A 59 6.05 4.56 5.37
N PHE A 60 5.05 3.68 5.26
CA PHE A 60 4.09 3.68 4.16
C PHE A 60 2.94 4.67 4.39
N ALA A 61 2.29 4.61 5.55
CA ALA A 61 1.12 5.44 5.86
C ALA A 61 1.39 6.96 5.72
N GLN A 62 2.61 7.40 6.01
CA GLN A 62 3.01 8.80 5.87
C GLN A 62 3.25 9.25 4.42
N GLN A 63 3.30 8.35 3.44
CA GLN A 63 3.60 8.69 2.04
C GLN A 63 2.40 9.22 1.27
N TYR A 64 1.17 8.95 1.75
CA TYR A 64 -0.03 9.53 1.17
C TYR A 64 0.05 11.05 1.28
N LEU A 65 -0.17 11.74 0.16
CA LEU A 65 -0.24 13.20 0.14
C LEU A 65 -1.46 13.70 0.91
N CYS A 66 -1.47 14.98 1.26
CA CYS A 66 -2.66 15.69 1.69
C CYS A 66 -3.56 15.99 0.49
N THR A 67 -4.81 16.39 0.75
CA THR A 67 -5.81 16.69 -0.30
C THR A 67 -5.43 17.88 -1.20
N ASP A 68 -4.45 18.69 -0.81
CA ASP A 68 -3.82 19.73 -1.63
C ASP A 68 -2.72 19.19 -2.56
N GLY A 69 -2.47 17.87 -2.56
CA GLY A 69 -1.45 17.23 -3.36
C GLY A 69 -0.03 17.39 -2.82
N ARG A 70 0.15 17.86 -1.58
CA ARG A 70 1.47 18.06 -0.95
C ARG A 70 1.79 16.97 0.08
N PRO A 71 3.07 16.64 0.30
CA PRO A 71 3.49 15.77 1.40
C PRO A 71 3.09 16.35 2.76
N ILE A 72 2.93 15.48 3.77
CA ILE A 72 2.52 15.89 5.13
C ILE A 72 3.50 16.86 5.80
N SER A 73 4.78 16.87 5.39
CA SER A 73 5.82 17.80 5.85
C SER A 73 5.67 19.21 5.28
N GLN A 74 4.86 19.39 4.23
CA GLN A 74 4.70 20.63 3.47
C GLN A 74 3.26 21.14 3.41
N SER A 75 2.30 20.35 3.86
CA SER A 75 0.88 20.71 3.87
C SER A 75 0.45 21.21 5.25
N THR A 76 -0.25 22.35 5.27
CA THR A 76 -0.94 22.83 6.48
C THR A 76 -2.24 22.10 6.76
N LEU A 77 -2.69 21.21 5.86
CA LEU A 77 -3.92 20.45 6.00
C LEU A 77 -3.75 19.19 6.87
N TYR A 78 -2.52 18.73 7.07
CA TYR A 78 -2.22 17.54 7.87
C TYR A 78 -2.54 17.80 9.35
N GLN A 79 -3.41 16.97 9.93
CA GLN A 79 -3.86 17.12 11.32
C GLN A 79 -2.94 16.44 12.35
N GLY A 80 -1.82 15.86 11.91
CA GLY A 80 -0.93 15.06 12.75
C GLY A 80 -1.35 13.59 12.86
N ASP A 81 -0.72 12.85 13.78
CA ASP A 81 -0.92 11.41 13.94
C ASP A 81 -1.17 10.97 15.39
N ASN A 82 -1.62 11.89 16.25
CA ASN A 82 -1.94 11.55 17.64
C ASN A 82 -3.13 10.58 17.75
N THR A 83 -4.01 10.56 16.74
CA THR A 83 -5.07 9.57 16.57
C THR A 83 -5.11 9.06 15.12
N PRO A 84 -5.66 7.85 14.89
CA PRO A 84 -5.86 7.34 13.53
C PRO A 84 -6.78 8.20 12.65
N ASP A 85 -7.73 8.91 13.25
CA ASP A 85 -8.66 9.77 12.51
C ASP A 85 -7.99 11.06 12.05
N ASP A 86 -7.19 11.69 12.91
CA ASP A 86 -6.39 12.86 12.55
C ASP A 86 -5.43 12.52 11.41
N GLU A 87 -4.75 11.37 11.52
CA GLU A 87 -3.80 10.93 10.49
C GLU A 87 -4.48 10.72 9.13
N ALA A 88 -5.74 10.27 9.13
CA ALA A 88 -6.53 10.01 7.92
C ALA A 88 -7.30 11.24 7.41
N THR A 89 -7.28 12.36 8.12
CA THR A 89 -8.02 13.57 7.76
C THR A 89 -7.24 14.39 6.73
N ASN A 90 -7.95 14.92 5.72
CA ASN A 90 -7.37 15.67 4.61
C ASN A 90 -6.22 14.95 3.89
N ARG A 91 -6.32 13.64 3.75
CA ARG A 91 -5.37 12.79 3.01
C ARG A 91 -5.93 12.40 1.65
N ASP A 92 -5.03 11.98 0.78
CA ASP A 92 -5.36 11.27 -0.45
C ASP A 92 -6.45 10.21 -0.20
N PRO A 93 -7.58 10.21 -0.94
CA PRO A 93 -8.68 9.28 -0.72
C PRO A 93 -8.29 7.80 -0.80
N ARG A 94 -7.16 7.46 -1.44
CA ARG A 94 -6.61 6.10 -1.41
C ARG A 94 -6.17 5.66 -0.02
N TYR A 95 -5.88 6.58 0.91
CA TYR A 95 -5.56 6.25 2.29
C TYR A 95 -6.67 5.42 2.92
N ARG A 96 -7.92 5.89 2.86
CA ARG A 96 -9.10 5.21 3.44
C ARG A 96 -9.58 4.00 2.62
N GLN A 97 -9.17 3.93 1.36
CA GLN A 97 -9.44 2.78 0.49
C GLN A 97 -8.39 1.66 0.64
N THR A 98 -7.24 1.97 1.27
CA THR A 98 -6.15 1.00 1.48
C THR A 98 -6.01 0.61 2.95
N ILE A 99 -6.15 1.58 3.86
CA ILE A 99 -6.03 1.41 5.32
C ILE A 99 -7.44 1.56 5.91
N ALA A 100 -7.87 0.56 6.68
CA ALA A 100 -9.17 0.58 7.33
C ALA A 100 -9.21 1.65 8.44
N THR A 101 -10.03 2.67 8.24
CA THR A 101 -10.30 3.75 9.20
C THR A 101 -11.69 3.62 9.80
N ARG A 102 -11.99 4.34 10.89
CA ARG A 102 -13.32 4.35 11.52
C ARG A 102 -14.45 4.41 10.48
N GLY A 103 -15.43 3.52 10.63
CA GLY A 103 -16.57 3.40 9.72
C GLY A 103 -16.38 2.41 8.58
N PHE A 104 -15.16 1.90 8.33
CA PHE A 104 -14.95 0.82 7.36
C PHE A 104 -15.69 -0.46 7.79
N VAL A 105 -16.43 -1.07 6.86
CA VAL A 105 -17.20 -2.29 7.07
C VAL A 105 -16.34 -3.50 6.69
N PHE A 106 -15.95 -4.30 7.67
CA PHE A 106 -15.13 -5.49 7.43
C PHE A 106 -15.89 -6.71 6.96
N LEU A 107 -17.17 -6.79 7.32
CA LEU A 107 -18.04 -7.92 7.04
C LEU A 107 -19.50 -7.47 7.18
N VAL A 108 -20.36 -7.94 6.28
CA VAL A 108 -21.81 -7.93 6.43
C VAL A 108 -22.24 -9.36 6.70
N ASN A 109 -22.77 -9.63 7.89
CA ASN A 109 -23.23 -10.96 8.28
C ASN A 109 -24.51 -11.35 7.52
N PRO A 110 -24.84 -12.66 7.40
CA PRO A 110 -26.08 -13.11 6.75
C PRO A 110 -27.37 -12.52 7.34
N ASN A 111 -27.35 -12.13 8.62
CA ASN A 111 -28.48 -11.47 9.29
C ASN A 111 -28.55 -9.95 9.06
N GLY A 112 -27.68 -9.39 8.21
CA GLY A 112 -27.61 -7.96 7.88
C GLY A 112 -26.78 -7.11 8.85
N THR A 113 -26.33 -7.66 9.99
CA THR A 113 -25.47 -6.90 10.92
C THR A 113 -24.08 -6.67 10.32
N GLN A 114 -23.50 -5.50 10.60
CA GLN A 114 -22.21 -5.10 10.05
C GLN A 114 -21.12 -5.13 11.11
N ASP A 115 -19.97 -5.71 10.76
CA ASP A 115 -18.74 -5.60 11.52
C ASP A 115 -18.01 -4.31 11.13
N VAL A 116 -18.25 -3.22 11.87
CA VAL A 116 -17.71 -1.90 11.57
C VAL A 116 -16.53 -1.58 12.47
N ILE A 117 -15.44 -1.08 11.90
CA ILE A 117 -14.28 -0.66 12.69
C ILE A 117 -14.56 0.67 13.42
N THR A 118 -14.28 0.69 14.72
CA THR A 118 -14.31 1.91 15.56
C THR A 118 -12.90 2.41 15.87
N LEU A 119 -11.99 1.47 16.15
CA LEU A 119 -10.56 1.64 16.34
C LEU A 119 -9.80 0.50 15.65
N PRO A 120 -8.55 0.72 15.21
CA PRO A 120 -7.69 -0.35 14.69
C PRO A 120 -7.57 -1.52 15.65
N ARG A 121 -7.70 -2.76 15.14
CA ARG A 121 -7.73 -3.98 15.96
C ARG A 121 -6.34 -4.48 16.38
N ILE A 122 -5.59 -3.62 17.07
CA ILE A 122 -4.26 -3.93 17.61
C ILE A 122 -4.32 -4.91 18.78
N GLY A 123 -3.19 -5.57 19.08
CA GLY A 123 -3.12 -6.53 20.18
C GLY A 123 -3.95 -7.80 19.94
N SER A 124 -4.25 -8.09 18.67
CA SER A 124 -5.06 -9.22 18.23
C SER A 124 -4.40 -9.92 17.04
N ALA A 125 -5.00 -11.01 16.54
CA ALA A 125 -4.55 -11.68 15.31
C ALA A 125 -4.82 -10.88 14.02
N VAL A 126 -5.38 -9.67 14.12
CA VAL A 126 -5.80 -8.87 12.97
C VAL A 126 -4.67 -7.98 12.46
N THR A 127 -4.18 -7.06 13.30
CA THR A 127 -3.11 -6.14 12.90
C THR A 127 -2.08 -5.91 14.01
N SER A 128 -0.81 -5.89 13.61
CA SER A 128 0.33 -5.62 14.50
C SER A 128 0.78 -4.16 14.49
N THR A 129 0.40 -3.38 13.48
CA THR A 129 0.83 -1.98 13.33
C THR A 129 -0.27 -0.96 13.60
N GLY A 130 -1.54 -1.38 13.59
CA GLY A 130 -2.68 -0.46 13.63
C GLY A 130 -3.01 0.17 12.27
N TYR A 131 -2.17 0.00 11.25
CA TYR A 131 -2.50 0.31 9.87
C TYR A 131 -3.07 -0.94 9.19
N GLN A 132 -4.31 -1.28 9.55
CA GLN A 132 -4.99 -2.47 9.08
C GLN A 132 -5.36 -2.37 7.59
N MET A 133 -5.17 -3.44 6.83
CA MET A 133 -5.44 -3.47 5.39
C MET A 133 -6.95 -3.51 5.08
N ALA A 134 -7.36 -2.65 4.14
CA ALA A 134 -8.70 -2.60 3.55
C ALA A 134 -8.70 -3.11 2.10
N LYS A 135 -7.68 -2.78 1.31
CA LYS A 135 -7.53 -3.26 -0.07
C LYS A 135 -7.52 -4.80 -0.11
N TYR A 136 -8.19 -5.39 -1.11
CA TYR A 136 -8.46 -6.82 -1.27
C TYR A 136 -9.40 -7.47 -0.24
N ARG A 137 -9.94 -6.71 0.71
CA ARG A 137 -10.89 -7.24 1.68
C ARG A 137 -12.30 -6.89 1.26
N SER A 138 -13.12 -7.88 0.91
CA SER A 138 -14.55 -7.69 0.66
C SER A 138 -15.34 -7.74 1.96
N ALA A 139 -16.41 -6.96 2.04
CA ALA A 139 -17.39 -7.03 3.12
C ALA A 139 -18.38 -8.20 2.95
N ASP A 140 -18.44 -8.83 1.76
CA ASP A 140 -19.31 -9.97 1.52
C ASP A 140 -18.85 -11.19 2.34
N ASN A 141 -19.75 -11.74 3.15
CA ASN A 141 -19.47 -12.92 3.97
C ASN A 141 -19.08 -14.15 3.16
N ALA A 142 -19.60 -14.34 1.95
CA ALA A 142 -19.24 -15.46 1.10
C ALA A 142 -17.74 -15.41 0.71
N GLN A 143 -17.22 -14.22 0.45
CA GLN A 143 -15.82 -13.98 0.07
C GLN A 143 -14.84 -14.15 1.25
N ASN A 144 -15.36 -14.25 2.47
CA ASN A 144 -14.56 -14.42 3.69
C ASN A 144 -14.59 -15.85 4.26
N GLN A 145 -15.31 -16.78 3.61
CA GLN A 145 -15.27 -18.19 3.97
C GLN A 145 -13.94 -18.82 3.52
N GLN A 146 -13.47 -19.81 4.29
CA GLN A 146 -12.17 -20.43 4.05
C GLN A 146 -12.11 -21.08 2.66
N ALA A 147 -11.18 -20.58 1.83
CA ALA A 147 -10.96 -21.08 0.47
C ALA A 147 -12.20 -21.04 -0.44
N GLN A 148 -13.10 -20.07 -0.24
CA GLN A 148 -14.32 -19.91 -1.06
C GLN A 148 -14.38 -18.60 -1.86
N SER A 149 -13.36 -17.73 -1.76
CA SER A 149 -13.42 -16.45 -2.46
C SER A 149 -13.23 -16.64 -3.97
N THR A 150 -14.06 -15.94 -4.75
CA THR A 150 -14.03 -15.89 -6.22
C THR A 150 -13.53 -14.55 -6.75
N ILE A 151 -13.08 -13.64 -5.89
CA ILE A 151 -12.54 -12.34 -6.30
C ILE A 151 -11.29 -12.57 -7.16
N ASP A 152 -11.30 -11.96 -8.34
CA ASP A 152 -10.19 -11.99 -9.29
C ASP A 152 -8.99 -11.20 -8.76
N ILE A 153 -7.77 -11.68 -9.06
CA ILE A 153 -6.54 -11.02 -8.64
C ILE A 153 -5.85 -10.43 -9.88
N PRO A 154 -5.64 -9.09 -9.95
CA PRO A 154 -4.96 -8.47 -11.08
C PRO A 154 -3.49 -8.90 -11.14
N VAL A 155 -3.01 -9.12 -12.36
CA VAL A 155 -1.59 -9.38 -12.68
C VAL A 155 -0.99 -8.19 -13.43
N PHE A 156 -1.70 -7.70 -14.45
CA PHE A 156 -1.37 -6.46 -15.15
C PHE A 156 -2.60 -5.58 -15.25
N ARG A 157 -2.44 -4.28 -14.97
CA ARG A 157 -3.52 -3.31 -15.09
C ARG A 157 -3.04 -1.99 -15.67
N TYR A 158 -3.96 -1.27 -16.28
CA TYR A 158 -3.68 -0.06 -17.03
C TYR A 158 -2.99 1.02 -16.19
N ALA A 159 -3.31 1.13 -14.91
CA ALA A 159 -2.61 2.06 -14.02
C ALA A 159 -1.10 1.81 -13.93
N GLU A 160 -0.66 0.54 -13.93
CA GLU A 160 0.76 0.21 -13.96
C GLU A 160 1.40 0.68 -15.27
N VAL A 161 0.71 0.52 -16.40
CA VAL A 161 1.17 1.01 -17.71
C VAL A 161 1.37 2.52 -17.70
N LEU A 162 0.43 3.27 -17.10
CA LEU A 162 0.55 4.73 -16.95
C LEU A 162 1.78 5.11 -16.11
N LEU A 163 2.03 4.39 -15.02
CA LEU A 163 3.20 4.60 -14.15
C LEU A 163 4.50 4.26 -14.87
N ASN A 164 4.56 3.13 -15.57
CA ASN A 164 5.72 2.70 -16.35
C ASN A 164 6.05 3.72 -17.44
N TYR A 165 5.04 4.24 -18.14
CA TYR A 165 5.20 5.28 -19.15
C TYR A 165 5.73 6.59 -18.56
N ALA A 166 5.16 7.05 -17.44
CA ALA A 166 5.60 8.28 -16.76
C ALA A 166 7.05 8.16 -16.28
N GLU A 167 7.40 7.05 -15.63
CA GLU A 167 8.76 6.80 -15.12
C GLU A 167 9.77 6.74 -16.27
N ALA A 168 9.50 5.97 -17.33
CA ALA A 168 10.39 5.88 -18.49
C ALA A 168 10.62 7.24 -19.15
N LYS A 169 9.55 8.03 -19.34
CA LYS A 169 9.66 9.39 -19.88
C LYS A 169 10.45 10.31 -18.96
N ALA A 170 10.31 10.18 -17.64
CA ALA A 170 11.05 11.01 -16.70
C ALA A 170 12.55 10.68 -16.70
N GLU A 171 12.90 9.40 -16.73
CA GLU A 171 14.30 8.94 -16.81
C GLU A 171 14.98 9.35 -18.14
N LEU A 172 14.20 9.47 -19.23
CA LEU A 172 14.68 10.00 -20.52
C LEU A 172 14.72 11.53 -20.59
N ASN A 173 14.31 12.25 -19.54
CA ASN A 173 14.10 13.71 -19.54
C ASN A 173 13.05 14.20 -20.56
N GLU A 174 12.06 13.36 -20.88
CA GLU A 174 10.97 13.62 -21.83
C GLU A 174 9.60 13.79 -21.15
N ALA A 175 9.52 13.74 -19.82
CA ALA A 175 8.27 13.86 -19.06
C ALA A 175 7.77 15.31 -19.00
N THR A 176 7.23 15.79 -20.11
CA THR A 176 6.53 17.09 -20.19
C THR A 176 5.23 17.07 -19.38
N GLN A 177 4.63 18.26 -19.16
CA GLN A 177 3.30 18.35 -18.56
C GLN A 177 2.26 17.54 -19.33
N ALA A 178 2.36 17.45 -20.66
CA ALA A 178 1.43 16.64 -21.47
C ALA A 178 1.57 15.14 -21.17
N VAL A 179 2.80 14.65 -20.97
CA VAL A 179 3.06 13.26 -20.55
C VAL A 179 2.44 12.99 -19.18
N ILE A 180 2.68 13.86 -18.19
CA ILE A 180 2.15 13.71 -16.83
C ILE A 180 0.62 13.81 -16.82
N SER A 181 0.04 14.71 -17.62
CA SER A 181 -1.41 14.83 -17.80
C SER A 181 -2.03 13.57 -18.41
N ALA A 182 -1.35 12.92 -19.35
CA ALA A 182 -1.79 11.69 -19.99
C ALA A 182 -1.46 10.41 -19.19
N SER A 183 -0.87 10.52 -17.99
CA SER A 183 -0.45 9.39 -17.16
C SER A 183 -0.82 9.56 -15.69
N ILE A 184 0.06 10.14 -14.88
CA ILE A 184 -0.11 10.30 -13.43
C ILE A 184 -1.39 11.06 -13.08
N ASN A 185 -1.73 12.10 -13.84
CA ASN A 185 -2.93 12.88 -13.54
C ASN A 185 -4.22 12.11 -13.80
N LEU A 186 -4.22 11.07 -14.64
CA LEU A 186 -5.38 10.18 -14.77
C LEU A 186 -5.61 9.39 -13.47
N LEU A 187 -4.54 8.91 -12.83
CA LEU A 187 -4.60 8.19 -11.55
C LEU A 187 -5.09 9.10 -10.42
N ARG A 188 -4.55 10.33 -10.37
CA ARG A 188 -4.95 11.34 -9.37
C ARG A 188 -6.41 11.77 -9.58
N ALA A 189 -6.83 11.99 -10.82
CA ALA A 189 -8.21 12.34 -11.15
C ALA A 189 -9.22 11.24 -10.73
N ARG A 190 -8.89 9.95 -10.90
CA ARG A 190 -9.74 8.82 -10.48
C ARG A 190 -10.14 8.93 -9.00
N VAL A 191 -9.26 9.46 -8.16
CA VAL A 191 -9.46 9.58 -6.71
C VAL A 191 -9.61 11.03 -6.25
N GLY A 192 -9.86 11.97 -7.16
CA GLY A 192 -10.11 13.38 -6.82
C GLY A 192 -8.90 14.12 -6.24
N MET A 193 -7.69 13.62 -6.47
CA MET A 193 -6.46 14.30 -6.07
C MET A 193 -6.09 15.41 -7.06
N PRO A 194 -5.53 16.54 -6.61
CA PRO A 194 -5.09 17.60 -7.51
C PRO A 194 -4.06 17.09 -8.53
N ASN A 195 -4.12 17.63 -9.75
CA ASN A 195 -3.15 17.31 -10.80
C ASN A 195 -1.72 17.63 -10.36
N MET A 196 -0.79 16.74 -10.71
CA MET A 196 0.63 17.02 -10.66
C MET A 196 0.99 18.02 -11.77
N VAL A 197 1.58 19.15 -11.36
CA VAL A 197 2.07 20.21 -12.25
C VAL A 197 3.59 20.25 -12.17
N VAL A 198 4.26 19.84 -13.25
CA VAL A 198 5.72 19.61 -13.28
C VAL A 198 6.50 20.85 -12.85
N GLY A 199 6.13 22.02 -13.38
CA GLY A 199 6.83 23.28 -13.13
C GLY A 199 6.69 23.85 -11.72
N THR A 200 5.82 23.29 -10.88
CA THR A 200 5.56 23.77 -9.51
C THR A 200 5.91 22.74 -8.44
N LEU A 201 6.52 21.62 -8.83
CA LEU A 201 6.93 20.59 -7.88
C LEU A 201 8.04 21.13 -6.96
N VAL A 202 7.87 20.92 -5.66
CA VAL A 202 8.85 21.29 -4.63
C VAL A 202 9.36 20.03 -3.98
N LYS A 203 10.69 19.90 -3.88
CA LYS A 203 11.32 18.75 -3.27
C LYS A 203 10.98 18.69 -1.77
N ASP A 204 10.46 17.56 -1.32
CA ASP A 204 10.25 17.31 0.10
C ASP A 204 11.60 17.14 0.81
N ALA A 205 11.83 17.93 1.87
CA ALA A 205 13.01 17.80 2.71
C ALA A 205 13.08 16.41 3.39
N ASN A 206 11.93 15.78 3.60
CA ASN A 206 11.79 14.44 4.17
C ASN A 206 11.63 13.34 3.10
N SER A 207 11.96 13.64 1.84
CA SER A 207 11.87 12.70 0.72
C SER A 207 12.60 11.39 1.00
N ASP A 208 12.04 10.29 0.49
CA ASP A 208 12.72 9.00 0.50
C ASP A 208 13.97 8.98 -0.40
N PHE A 209 14.01 9.85 -1.40
CA PHE A 209 15.04 9.90 -2.44
C PHE A 209 15.58 11.32 -2.62
N PRO A 210 16.29 11.91 -1.63
CA PRO A 210 16.63 13.33 -1.63
C PRO A 210 17.52 13.76 -2.81
N THR A 211 18.27 12.84 -3.41
CA THR A 211 19.26 13.13 -4.45
C THR A 211 18.70 13.06 -5.88
N ILE A 212 17.53 12.46 -6.11
CA ILE A 212 16.95 12.35 -7.46
C ILE A 212 16.05 13.56 -7.77
N PRO A 213 15.86 13.90 -9.07
CA PRO A 213 14.94 14.95 -9.48
C PRO A 213 13.55 14.82 -8.84
N VAL A 214 12.96 15.95 -8.43
CA VAL A 214 11.66 15.97 -7.74
C VAL A 214 10.55 15.27 -8.53
N LEU A 215 10.56 15.37 -9.86
CA LEU A 215 9.58 14.69 -10.70
C LEU A 215 9.67 13.16 -10.59
N ILE A 216 10.89 12.59 -10.64
CA ILE A 216 11.09 11.15 -10.52
C ILE A 216 10.69 10.69 -9.12
N ASP A 217 11.05 11.45 -8.09
CA ASP A 217 10.64 11.18 -6.70
C ASP A 217 9.12 11.10 -6.53
N GLU A 218 8.38 12.07 -7.05
CA GLU A 218 6.92 12.06 -6.97
C GLU A 218 6.28 10.97 -7.84
N ILE A 219 6.87 10.60 -8.98
CA ILE A 219 6.43 9.42 -9.76
C ILE A 219 6.64 8.13 -8.95
N ARG A 220 7.78 7.98 -8.25
CA ARG A 220 8.04 6.83 -7.38
C ARG A 220 7.09 6.78 -6.18
N ARG A 221 6.73 7.94 -5.62
CA ARG A 221 5.69 8.06 -4.57
C ARG A 221 4.33 7.62 -5.11
N GLU A 222 3.91 8.15 -6.26
CA GLU A 222 2.63 7.80 -6.87
C GLU A 222 2.57 6.29 -7.16
N ARG A 223 3.66 5.70 -7.71
CA ARG A 223 3.79 4.26 -7.94
C ARG A 223 3.61 3.45 -6.66
N ARG A 224 4.27 3.87 -5.57
CA ARG A 224 4.19 3.22 -4.25
C ARG A 224 2.76 3.22 -3.71
N ILE A 225 2.04 4.33 -3.84
CA ILE A 225 0.66 4.47 -3.36
C ILE A 225 -0.29 3.66 -4.24
N GLU A 226 -0.13 3.77 -5.55
CA GLU A 226 -1.02 3.15 -6.53
C GLU A 226 -0.93 1.62 -6.51
N LEU A 227 0.27 1.05 -6.41
CA LEU A 227 0.53 -0.39 -6.55
C LEU A 227 0.75 -1.13 -5.21
N VAL A 228 0.35 -0.54 -4.08
CA VAL A 228 0.51 -1.18 -2.78
C VAL A 228 -0.26 -2.53 -2.72
N LEU A 229 0.34 -3.56 -2.10
CA LEU A 229 -0.17 -4.94 -2.03
C LEU A 229 -0.24 -5.69 -3.36
N GLU A 230 0.40 -5.20 -4.42
CA GLU A 230 0.42 -5.86 -5.74
C GLU A 230 1.78 -6.50 -6.07
N GLY A 231 2.67 -6.66 -5.08
CA GLY A 231 3.96 -7.34 -5.24
C GLY A 231 5.14 -6.45 -5.70
N PHE A 232 4.89 -5.21 -6.14
CA PHE A 232 5.93 -4.39 -6.78
C PHE A 232 6.96 -3.76 -5.84
N ARG A 233 6.63 -3.45 -4.58
CA ARG A 233 7.46 -2.56 -3.75
C ARG A 233 8.88 -3.08 -3.52
N PHE A 234 9.05 -4.39 -3.37
CA PHE A 234 10.38 -4.97 -3.17
C PHE A 234 11.21 -4.80 -4.44
N ASP A 235 10.69 -5.26 -5.57
CA ASP A 235 11.36 -5.19 -6.88
C ASP A 235 11.64 -3.75 -7.32
N ASP A 236 10.73 -2.82 -7.05
CA ASP A 236 10.92 -1.38 -7.27
C ASP A 236 12.13 -0.85 -6.50
N LEU A 237 12.27 -1.19 -5.22
CA LEU A 237 13.43 -0.77 -4.42
C LEU A 237 14.73 -1.43 -4.90
N LEU A 238 14.68 -2.68 -5.40
CA LEU A 238 15.85 -3.34 -5.96
C LEU A 238 16.32 -2.68 -7.25
N ARG A 239 15.42 -2.49 -8.23
CA ARG A 239 15.76 -1.92 -9.55
C ARG A 239 16.18 -0.45 -9.46
N TRP A 240 15.69 0.29 -8.47
CA TRP A 240 16.14 1.65 -8.17
C TRP A 240 17.45 1.72 -7.38
N ARG A 241 18.03 0.57 -6.99
CA ARG A 241 19.15 0.49 -6.03
C ARG A 241 18.92 1.30 -4.76
N ALA A 242 17.75 1.11 -4.16
CA ALA A 242 17.28 1.85 -2.99
C ALA A 242 17.09 0.96 -1.76
N GLY A 243 17.90 -0.09 -1.61
CA GLY A 243 17.77 -1.05 -0.51
C GLY A 243 17.95 -0.45 0.88
N THR A 244 18.69 0.66 1.02
CA THR A 244 18.82 1.39 2.28
C THR A 244 17.50 1.91 2.82
N GLN A 245 16.47 2.06 1.98
CA GLN A 245 15.12 2.44 2.42
C GLN A 245 14.50 1.41 3.37
N PHE A 246 14.92 0.14 3.31
CA PHE A 246 14.46 -0.88 4.26
C PHE A 246 14.95 -0.63 5.69
N GLN A 247 16.02 0.15 5.88
CA GLN A 247 16.61 0.43 7.18
C GLN A 247 15.94 1.60 7.91
N LYS A 248 15.03 2.32 7.24
CA LYS A 248 14.32 3.45 7.85
C LYS A 248 13.60 3.01 9.12
N PRO A 249 13.75 3.72 10.26
CA PRO A 249 13.13 3.32 11.52
C PRO A 249 11.62 3.10 11.40
N GLU A 250 10.93 3.91 10.59
CA GLU A 250 9.48 3.87 10.43
C GLU A 250 8.99 2.60 9.70
N THR A 251 9.90 1.81 9.11
CA THR A 251 9.55 0.53 8.44
C THR A 251 9.15 -0.56 9.42
N ILE A 252 9.51 -0.41 10.70
CA ILE A 252 9.14 -1.32 11.81
C ILE A 252 8.22 -0.66 12.84
N LEU A 253 7.75 0.55 12.54
CA LEU A 253 6.80 1.28 13.38
C LEU A 253 5.37 1.15 12.81
N GLY A 254 4.41 1.18 13.71
CA GLY A 254 2.98 1.30 13.44
C GLY A 254 2.43 2.67 13.81
N MET A 255 1.11 2.74 13.99
CA MET A 255 0.43 3.96 14.40
C MET A 255 0.90 4.43 15.77
N LYS A 256 0.69 5.72 16.05
CA LYS A 256 0.92 6.28 17.38
C LYS A 256 -0.16 5.76 18.33
N LEU A 257 0.26 5.17 19.43
CA LEU A 257 -0.58 4.68 20.51
C LEU A 257 -0.30 5.51 21.76
N THR A 258 -0.78 6.76 21.73
CA THR A 258 -0.66 7.68 22.88
C THR A 258 -1.34 7.08 24.13
N PRO A 259 -0.96 7.50 25.35
CA PRO A 259 -1.63 7.02 26.56
C PRO A 259 -3.16 7.21 26.54
N ALA A 260 -3.62 8.36 26.02
CA ALA A 260 -5.04 8.66 25.87
C ALA A 260 -5.74 7.72 24.88
N LEU A 261 -5.11 7.39 23.74
CA LEU A 261 -5.65 6.43 22.79
C LEU A 261 -5.62 5.00 23.35
N ARG A 262 -4.54 4.63 24.04
CA ARG A 262 -4.39 3.31 24.68
C ARG A 262 -5.49 3.04 25.70
N ALA A 263 -5.90 4.05 26.46
CA ALA A 263 -6.97 3.96 27.45
C ALA A 263 -8.36 3.67 26.86
N GLN A 264 -8.55 3.83 25.54
CA GLN A 264 -9.81 3.48 24.86
C GLN A 264 -9.93 1.99 24.55
N TYR A 265 -8.86 1.21 24.71
CA TYR A 265 -8.87 -0.23 24.50
C TYR A 265 -9.06 -0.98 25.83
N PRO A 266 -9.65 -2.19 25.81
CA PRO A 266 -9.57 -3.11 26.93
C PRO A 266 -8.10 -3.35 27.34
N ALA A 267 -7.79 -3.18 28.62
CA ALA A 267 -6.41 -3.21 29.11
C ALA A 267 -5.69 -4.54 28.77
N ASN A 268 -6.40 -5.66 28.84
CA ASN A 268 -5.88 -6.98 28.49
C ASN A 268 -5.56 -7.13 26.98
N GLN A 269 -6.31 -6.45 26.10
CA GLN A 269 -6.07 -6.47 24.66
C GLN A 269 -4.73 -5.83 24.30
N VAL A 270 -4.39 -4.70 24.95
CA VAL A 270 -3.20 -3.91 24.61
C VAL A 270 -2.03 -4.09 25.57
N ALA A 271 -2.13 -5.01 26.54
CA ALA A 271 -1.12 -5.25 27.57
C ALA A 271 0.28 -5.52 26.99
N ASN A 272 0.35 -6.28 25.89
CA ASN A 272 1.62 -6.67 25.27
C ASN A 272 2.04 -5.77 24.09
N VAL A 273 1.25 -4.75 23.74
CA VAL A 273 1.58 -3.84 22.63
C VAL A 273 2.68 -2.88 23.08
N GLN A 274 3.86 -3.01 22.46
CA GLN A 274 5.03 -2.19 22.73
C GLN A 274 5.03 -0.91 21.90
N VAL A 275 5.55 0.17 22.47
CA VAL A 275 5.75 1.46 21.79
C VAL A 275 7.18 1.95 21.95
N ASN A 276 7.66 2.81 21.03
CA ASN A 276 8.92 3.54 21.20
C ASN A 276 8.74 4.80 22.08
N GLY A 277 9.80 5.59 22.24
CA GLY A 277 9.77 6.82 23.04
C GLY A 277 8.75 7.88 22.57
N ASP A 278 8.37 7.86 21.29
CA ASP A 278 7.38 8.78 20.71
C ASP A 278 5.95 8.20 20.69
N ASN A 279 5.75 7.06 21.36
CA ASN A 279 4.51 6.30 21.42
C ASN A 279 4.08 5.61 20.12
N TYR A 280 4.94 5.47 19.11
CA TYR A 280 4.64 4.63 17.95
C TYR A 280 4.72 3.16 18.32
N ILE A 281 3.73 2.36 17.89
CA ILE A 281 3.79 0.90 18.04
C ILE A 281 5.09 0.40 17.41
N ARG A 282 5.86 -0.40 18.15
CA ARG A 282 7.14 -0.93 17.70
C ARG A 282 7.06 -2.45 17.56
N LEU A 283 7.26 -2.95 16.35
CA LEU A 283 7.12 -4.37 16.03
C LEU A 283 8.31 -5.22 16.51
N TYR A 284 9.52 -4.69 16.37
CA TYR A 284 10.76 -5.40 16.64
C TYR A 284 11.71 -4.54 17.47
N PRO A 285 12.52 -5.13 18.38
CA PRO A 285 13.50 -4.38 19.14
C PRO A 285 14.61 -3.84 18.24
N ALA A 286 15.09 -4.64 17.28
CA ALA A 286 16.16 -4.28 16.36
C ALA A 286 15.62 -3.62 15.08
N ASN A 287 16.37 -2.66 14.55
CA ASN A 287 16.10 -2.09 13.22
C ASN A 287 16.49 -3.10 12.14
N ARG A 288 15.88 -2.95 10.96
CA ARG A 288 16.28 -3.71 9.77
C ARG A 288 17.65 -3.26 9.29
N VAL A 289 18.45 -4.21 8.83
CA VAL A 289 19.78 -3.97 8.25
C VAL A 289 19.73 -4.36 6.78
N TRP A 290 20.34 -3.52 5.94
CA TRP A 290 20.49 -3.79 4.51
C TRP A 290 21.96 -4.04 4.17
N ASN A 291 22.20 -5.05 3.35
CA ASN A 291 23.48 -5.35 2.73
C ASN A 291 23.28 -5.46 1.21
N ASP A 292 24.18 -4.87 0.43
CA ASP A 292 24.04 -4.82 -1.04
C ASP A 292 24.04 -6.20 -1.72
N ARG A 293 24.50 -7.27 -1.05
CA ARG A 293 24.27 -8.64 -1.56
C ARG A 293 22.78 -8.97 -1.74
N GLN A 294 21.91 -8.34 -0.96
CA GLN A 294 20.46 -8.55 -0.98
C GLN A 294 19.78 -7.95 -2.23
N TYR A 295 20.52 -7.27 -3.11
CA TYR A 295 20.03 -6.99 -4.46
C TYR A 295 19.88 -8.25 -5.32
N TYR A 296 20.49 -9.37 -4.93
CA TYR A 296 20.40 -10.64 -5.62
C TYR A 296 19.93 -11.72 -4.65
N TYR A 297 19.14 -12.69 -5.14
CA TYR A 297 18.85 -13.90 -4.37
C TYR A 297 20.06 -14.84 -4.36
N PRO A 298 20.36 -15.53 -3.26
CA PRO A 298 21.37 -16.59 -3.28
C PRO A 298 20.90 -17.73 -4.19
N LEU A 299 21.81 -18.27 -5.00
CA LEU A 299 21.58 -19.55 -5.65
C LEU A 299 21.52 -20.64 -4.56
N PRO A 300 20.56 -21.59 -4.62
CA PRO A 300 20.47 -22.64 -3.62
C PRO A 300 21.75 -23.48 -3.59
N THR A 301 22.29 -23.73 -2.39
CA THR A 301 23.56 -24.46 -2.23
C THR A 301 23.56 -25.83 -2.91
N GLN A 302 22.41 -26.52 -2.91
CA GLN A 302 22.27 -27.82 -3.57
C GLN A 302 22.47 -27.73 -5.09
N GLU A 303 22.01 -26.65 -5.73
CA GLU A 303 22.19 -26.45 -7.17
C GLU A 303 23.66 -26.20 -7.53
N ILE A 304 24.38 -25.45 -6.69
CA ILE A 304 25.83 -25.22 -6.85
C ILE A 304 26.61 -26.53 -6.68
N LEU A 305 26.22 -27.37 -5.71
CA LEU A 305 26.85 -28.67 -5.49
C LEU A 305 26.62 -29.63 -6.67
N LEU A 306 25.43 -29.61 -7.26
CA LEU A 306 25.08 -30.44 -8.41
C LEU A 306 25.77 -29.97 -9.70
N ASN A 307 25.90 -28.66 -9.89
CA ASN A 307 26.51 -28.07 -11.07
C ASN A 307 27.66 -27.13 -10.69
N PRO A 308 28.93 -27.61 -10.69
CA PRO A 308 30.09 -26.81 -10.29
C PRO A 308 30.40 -25.66 -11.26
N ARG A 309 29.67 -25.52 -12.39
CA ARG A 309 29.75 -24.36 -13.28
C ARG A 309 28.89 -23.18 -12.80
N LEU A 310 27.99 -23.40 -11.83
CA LEU A 310 27.21 -22.32 -11.23
C LEU A 310 28.06 -21.58 -10.19
N THR A 311 28.33 -20.31 -10.43
CA THR A 311 28.98 -19.42 -9.46
C THR A 311 27.93 -18.66 -8.66
N GLN A 312 28.15 -18.52 -7.36
CA GLN A 312 27.24 -17.80 -6.48
C GLN A 312 27.14 -16.30 -6.84
N ASN A 313 25.99 -15.70 -6.54
CA ASN A 313 25.80 -14.25 -6.63
C ASN A 313 26.69 -13.49 -5.63
N PRO A 314 27.11 -12.25 -5.94
CA PRO A 314 28.07 -11.52 -5.10
C PRO A 314 27.64 -11.38 -3.63
N GLY A 315 28.51 -11.79 -2.70
CA GLY A 315 28.33 -11.63 -1.25
C GLY A 315 27.50 -12.72 -0.54
N TRP A 316 26.98 -13.69 -1.28
CA TRP A 316 26.27 -14.86 -0.74
C TRP A 316 27.16 -16.09 -0.58
#